data_AF-A0A1G5SBI8-F1
#
_entry.id   AF-A0A1G5SBI8-F1
#
_cell.length_a   1.000
_cell.length_b   1.000
_cell.length_c   1.000
_cell.angle_alpha   90.00
_cell.angle_beta   90.00
_cell.angle_gamma   90.00
#
_symmetry.space_group_name_H-M   'P 1'
#
loop_
_entity.id
_entity.type
_entity.pdbx_description
1 polymer ?
#
loop_
_entity_poly.entity_id
_entity_poly.type
_entity_poly.pdbx_seq_one_letter_code
_entity_poly.pdbx_strand_id
1 'polypeptide(L)'
;MLEYVATQSDVIASHHVALKVVEKLRPDEDSLLTKDFEKTKQSGNFSDWAADLLLEKHLDVRHLHGTSLVEVNFTFIDPQFATIAANAFIDAYIDTSIEMRVQPAKLSVDWFDLQIASLREHLERAQSVLSTYEQLHGIVATDNNHFDIENTRLSDLSRQLVDSQRRTSEL
;
A
#
# COMPACT_ATOMS: atom_id res chain seq x y z
N MET A 1 26.37 5.16 8.89
CA MET A 1 26.07 4.07 9.86
C MET A 1 25.78 4.63 11.25
N LEU A 2 26.58 5.56 11.78
CA LEU A 2 26.32 6.26 13.06
C LEU A 2 24.99 7.04 13.08
N GLU A 3 24.63 7.68 11.97
CA GLU A 3 23.39 8.46 11.86
C GLU A 3 22.13 7.60 12.02
N TYR A 4 22.15 6.36 11.49
CA TYR A 4 21.00 5.45 11.56
C TYR A 4 20.67 5.00 12.99
N VAL A 5 21.70 4.82 13.84
CA VAL A 5 21.54 4.31 15.21
C VAL A 5 21.15 5.43 16.18
N ALA A 6 21.66 6.65 15.99
CA ALA A 6 21.14 7.84 16.67
C ALA A 6 19.65 8.05 16.36
N THR A 7 19.24 7.86 15.09
CA THR A 7 17.82 7.87 14.73
C THR A 7 17.04 6.74 15.41
N GLN A 8 17.62 5.55 15.64
CA GLN A 8 16.91 4.48 16.36
C GLN A 8 16.68 4.84 17.83
N SER A 9 17.66 5.42 18.53
CA SER A 9 17.45 5.88 19.92
C SER A 9 16.38 6.96 20.01
N ASP A 10 16.36 7.89 19.04
CA ASP A 10 15.36 8.96 19.00
C ASP A 10 13.95 8.42 18.70
N VAL A 11 13.83 7.37 17.88
CA VAL A 11 12.55 6.70 17.63
C VAL A 11 12.07 5.95 18.87
N ILE A 12 12.96 5.26 19.59
CA ILE A 12 12.61 4.57 20.85
C ILE A 12 12.12 5.60 21.89
N ALA A 13 12.83 6.72 22.02
CA ALA A 13 12.47 7.82 22.92
C ALA A 13 11.41 8.77 22.35
N SER A 14 10.66 8.37 21.32
CA SER A 14 9.63 9.22 20.72
C SER A 14 8.31 9.16 21.47
N HIS A 15 7.60 10.29 21.47
CA HIS A 15 6.26 10.41 22.05
C HIS A 15 5.27 9.39 21.46
N HIS A 16 5.37 9.09 20.15
CA HIS A 16 4.51 8.08 19.52
C HIS A 16 4.73 6.66 20.08
N VAL A 17 5.99 6.27 20.33
CA VAL A 17 6.30 4.98 20.95
C VAL A 17 5.81 4.97 22.40
N ALA A 18 6.00 6.04 23.15
CA ALA A 18 5.53 6.15 24.53
C ALA A 18 3.98 6.06 24.65
N LEU A 19 3.25 6.67 23.71
CA LEU A 19 1.79 6.53 23.65
C LEU A 19 1.36 5.09 23.43
N LYS A 20 1.97 4.37 22.48
CA LYS A 20 1.70 2.95 22.26
C LYS A 20 1.99 2.10 23.51
N VAL A 21 3.03 2.44 24.26
CA VAL A 21 3.34 1.78 25.54
C VAL A 21 2.24 2.04 26.56
N VAL A 22 1.80 3.29 26.72
CA VAL A 22 0.69 3.64 27.62
C VAL A 22 -0.60 2.91 27.23
N GLU A 23 -0.94 2.87 25.94
CA GLU A 23 -2.10 2.12 25.45
C GLU A 23 -2.00 0.61 25.74
N LYS A 24 -0.81 0.02 25.57
CA LYS A 24 -0.57 -1.41 25.77
C LYS A 24 -0.55 -1.80 27.25
N LEU A 25 0.01 -0.96 28.10
CA LEU A 25 0.13 -1.22 29.53
C LEU A 25 -1.14 -0.86 30.30
N ARG A 26 -2.02 -0.04 29.72
CA ARG A 26 -3.25 0.44 30.37
C ARG A 26 -3.00 0.88 31.82
N PRO A 27 -2.12 1.87 32.04
CA PRO A 27 -1.81 2.37 33.37
C PRO A 27 -2.99 3.03 34.07
N ASP A 28 -4.14 3.18 33.38
CA ASP A 28 -5.43 3.57 33.96
C ASP A 28 -5.95 2.55 34.99
N GLU A 29 -5.51 1.29 34.94
CA GLU A 29 -5.80 0.29 35.97
C GLU A 29 -4.85 0.38 37.17
N ASP A 30 -3.70 1.04 37.03
CA ASP A 30 -2.65 1.09 38.05
C ASP A 30 -2.84 2.32 38.96
N SER A 31 -3.16 2.08 40.23
CA SER A 31 -3.62 3.10 41.17
C SER A 31 -2.61 4.25 41.40
N LEU A 32 -1.32 4.04 41.11
CA LEU A 32 -0.27 5.02 41.40
C LEU A 32 -0.22 6.15 40.36
N LEU A 33 -0.31 5.83 39.07
CA LEU A 33 -0.22 6.81 37.98
C LEU A 33 -1.47 7.69 37.92
N THR A 34 -2.66 7.13 38.13
CA THR A 34 -3.91 7.90 38.22
C THR A 34 -3.90 8.88 39.40
N LYS A 35 -3.36 8.47 40.56
CA LYS A 35 -3.24 9.35 41.73
C LYS A 35 -2.28 10.52 41.49
N ASP A 36 -1.19 10.28 40.78
CA ASP A 36 -0.25 11.35 40.45
C ASP A 36 -0.82 12.29 39.38
N PHE A 37 -1.60 11.78 38.43
CA PHE A 37 -2.34 12.62 37.48
C PHE A 37 -3.35 13.55 38.17
N GLU A 38 -4.17 13.02 39.08
CA GLU A 38 -5.15 13.79 39.84
C GLU A 38 -4.51 14.91 40.68
N LYS A 39 -3.33 14.65 41.26
CA LYS A 39 -2.55 15.67 42.01
C LYS A 39 -2.04 16.78 41.11
N THR A 40 -1.71 16.45 39.86
CA THR A 40 -1.10 17.39 38.91
C THR A 40 -2.14 18.40 38.37
N LYS A 41 -3.45 18.18 38.59
CA LYS A 41 -4.56 19.05 38.15
C LYS A 41 -4.45 19.47 36.67
N GLN A 42 -3.88 18.61 35.83
CA GLN A 42 -3.77 18.89 34.41
C GLN A 42 -5.10 18.64 33.73
N SER A 43 -5.59 19.64 33.01
CA SER A 43 -6.70 19.48 32.05
C SER A 43 -6.13 18.95 30.74
N GLY A 44 -6.07 17.63 30.60
CA GLY A 44 -5.53 16.95 29.42
C GLY A 44 -5.93 15.48 29.34
N ASN A 45 -5.58 14.83 28.24
CA ASN A 45 -5.72 13.38 28.09
C ASN A 45 -4.69 12.68 28.99
N PHE A 46 -5.15 11.77 29.84
CA PHE A 46 -4.29 11.00 30.75
C PHE A 46 -3.18 10.26 29.99
N SER A 47 -3.47 9.78 28.78
CA SER A 47 -2.53 8.99 27.98
C SER A 47 -1.32 9.82 27.53
N ASP A 48 -1.56 11.06 27.11
CA ASP A 48 -0.50 11.98 26.68
C ASP A 48 0.38 12.38 27.87
N TRP A 49 -0.24 12.72 29.01
CA TRP A 49 0.51 13.02 30.23
C TRP A 49 1.34 11.83 30.72
N ALA A 50 0.77 10.63 30.71
CA ALA A 50 1.47 9.42 31.12
C ALA A 50 2.64 9.13 30.19
N ALA A 51 2.49 9.31 28.87
CA ALA A 51 3.56 9.13 27.91
C ALA A 51 4.73 10.09 28.17
N ASP A 52 4.45 11.36 28.41
CA ASP A 52 5.46 12.36 28.73
C ASP A 52 6.17 12.06 30.07
N LEU A 53 5.42 11.65 31.10
CA LEU A 53 5.98 11.26 32.39
C LEU A 53 6.94 10.07 32.24
N LEU A 54 6.54 9.04 31.50
CA LEU A 54 7.35 7.85 31.28
C LEU A 54 8.64 8.19 30.53
N LEU A 55 8.57 9.04 29.51
CA LEU A 55 9.73 9.49 28.74
C LEU A 55 10.69 10.34 29.57
N GLU A 56 10.19 11.35 30.28
CA GLU A 56 11.05 12.33 30.94
C GLU A 56 11.65 11.82 32.25
N LYS A 57 10.95 10.93 32.96
CA LYS A 57 11.32 10.55 34.34
C LYS A 57 11.81 9.13 34.49
N HIS A 58 11.42 8.23 33.59
CA HIS A 58 11.59 6.80 33.80
C HIS A 58 12.41 6.10 32.72
N LEU A 59 12.43 6.62 31.50
CA LEU A 59 13.15 6.05 30.37
C LEU A 59 14.53 6.71 30.16
N ASP A 60 15.57 5.91 30.08
CA ASP A 60 16.92 6.31 29.64
C ASP A 60 17.34 5.42 28.46
N VAL A 61 17.51 6.02 27.29
CA VAL A 61 17.94 5.33 26.06
C VAL A 61 19.31 5.83 25.68
N ARG A 62 20.31 4.94 25.70
CA ARG A 62 21.70 5.31 25.42
C ARG A 62 22.27 4.45 24.31
N HIS A 63 22.90 5.13 23.36
CA HIS A 63 23.69 4.45 22.33
C HIS A 63 25.10 4.13 22.85
N LEU A 64 25.52 2.88 22.66
CA LEU A 64 26.87 2.44 22.95
C LEU A 64 27.81 2.83 21.81
N HIS A 65 28.49 3.95 21.99
CA HIS A 65 29.45 4.52 21.05
C HIS A 65 30.43 3.46 20.51
N GLY A 66 30.60 3.42 19.19
CA GLY A 66 31.48 2.46 18.53
C GLY A 66 30.88 1.07 18.33
N THR A 67 29.62 0.86 18.70
CA THR A 67 28.86 -0.37 18.44
C THR A 67 27.54 -0.06 17.74
N SER A 68 26.75 -1.06 17.35
CA SER A 68 25.37 -0.88 16.88
C SER A 68 24.34 -1.17 17.98
N LEU A 69 24.77 -1.21 19.24
CA LEU A 69 23.92 -1.58 20.37
C LEU A 69 23.27 -0.33 20.99
N VAL A 70 22.01 -0.48 21.38
CA VAL A 70 21.25 0.52 22.14
C VAL A 70 20.89 -0.11 23.47
N GLU A 71 21.19 0.59 24.55
CA GLU A 71 20.79 0.23 25.90
C GLU A 71 19.52 1.00 26.25
N VAL A 72 18.51 0.29 26.74
CA VAL A 72 17.23 0.85 27.17
C VAL A 72 17.05 0.52 28.65
N ASN A 73 17.09 1.55 29.48
CA ASN A 73 16.91 1.45 30.92
C ASN A 73 15.57 2.07 31.29
N PHE A 74 14.79 1.36 32.09
CA PHE A 74 13.53 1.87 32.62
C PHE A 74 13.50 1.71 34.13
N THR A 75 13.25 2.82 34.84
CA THR A 75 13.29 2.85 36.31
C THR A 75 11.92 3.20 36.87
N PHE A 76 11.35 2.31 37.69
CA PHE A 76 10.06 2.54 38.34
C PHE A 76 10.04 1.95 39.75
N ILE A 77 9.04 2.35 40.56
CA ILE A 77 8.91 1.95 41.96
C ILE A 77 8.65 0.45 42.09
N ASP A 78 7.82 -0.11 41.21
CA ASP A 78 7.57 -1.55 41.14
C ASP A 78 8.53 -2.23 40.14
N PRO A 79 9.38 -3.18 40.58
CA PRO A 79 10.30 -3.90 39.68
C PRO A 79 9.58 -4.77 38.64
N GLN A 80 8.37 -5.27 38.93
CA GLN A 80 7.60 -6.04 37.96
C GLN A 80 7.12 -5.14 36.83
N PHE A 81 6.47 -4.03 37.18
CA PHE A 81 6.08 -3.00 36.22
C PHE A 81 7.28 -2.49 35.41
N ALA A 82 8.43 -2.22 36.04
CA ALA A 82 9.60 -1.73 35.33
C ALA A 82 10.06 -2.68 34.22
N THR A 83 10.04 -3.99 34.48
CA THR A 83 10.40 -5.03 33.50
C THR A 83 9.40 -5.07 32.35
N ILE A 84 8.11 -5.03 32.67
CA ILE A 84 7.02 -5.05 31.69
C ILE A 84 7.10 -3.81 30.80
N ALA A 85 7.28 -2.63 31.39
CA ALA A 85 7.38 -1.37 30.69
C ALA A 85 8.62 -1.31 29.78
N ALA A 86 9.79 -1.74 30.25
CA ALA A 86 10.99 -1.83 29.42
C ALA A 86 10.75 -2.69 28.17
N ASN A 87 10.17 -3.88 28.34
CA ASN A 87 9.84 -4.76 27.22
C ASN A 87 8.79 -4.13 26.28
N ALA A 88 7.80 -3.44 26.84
CA ALA A 88 6.78 -2.76 26.05
C ALA A 88 7.36 -1.65 25.16
N PHE A 89 8.35 -0.87 25.66
CA PHE A 89 9.06 0.11 24.84
C PHE A 89 9.80 -0.52 23.65
N ILE A 90 10.43 -1.68 23.86
CA ILE A 90 11.09 -2.42 22.79
C ILE A 90 10.09 -2.91 21.75
N ASP A 91 8.98 -3.52 22.18
CA ASP A 91 7.92 -3.99 21.28
C ASP A 91 7.34 -2.84 20.47
N ALA A 92 7.00 -1.72 21.12
CA ALA A 92 6.41 -0.56 20.47
C ALA A 92 7.37 0.10 19.47
N TYR A 93 8.68 0.08 19.75
CA TYR A 93 9.71 0.50 18.81
C TYR A 93 9.76 -0.42 17.59
N ILE A 94 9.73 -1.75 17.78
CA ILE A 94 9.73 -2.71 16.67
C ILE A 94 8.53 -2.44 15.76
N ASP A 95 7.34 -2.32 16.32
CA ASP A 95 6.11 -2.04 15.58
C ASP A 95 6.20 -0.72 14.80
N THR A 96 6.68 0.34 15.46
CA THR A 96 6.86 1.65 14.84
C THR A 96 7.93 1.62 13.73
N SER A 97 9.01 0.85 13.92
CA SER A 97 10.05 0.68 12.90
C SER A 97 9.51 -0.04 11.65
N ILE A 98 8.61 -1.01 11.84
CA ILE A 98 7.93 -1.70 10.75
C ILE A 98 6.98 -0.72 10.05
N GLU A 99 6.17 0.03 10.79
CA GLU A 99 5.26 1.03 10.23
C GLU A 99 5.99 2.09 9.41
N MET A 100 7.10 2.63 9.90
CA MET A 100 7.92 3.59 9.16
C MET A 100 8.53 3.01 7.88
N ARG A 101 8.83 1.71 7.85
CA ARG A 101 9.30 1.00 6.64
C ARG A 101 8.14 0.70 5.67
N VAL A 102 6.94 0.47 6.18
CA VAL A 102 5.75 0.11 5.39
C VAL A 102 5.02 1.34 4.83
N GLN A 103 5.04 2.49 5.50
CA GLN A 103 4.41 3.73 5.00
C GLN A 103 4.90 4.14 3.59
N PRO A 104 6.22 4.12 3.27
CA PRO A 104 6.70 4.35 1.91
C PRO A 104 6.21 3.31 0.90
N ALA A 105 6.04 2.05 1.33
CA ALA A 105 5.50 0.99 0.49
C ALA A 105 4.00 1.20 0.20
N LYS A 106 3.22 1.73 1.15
CA LYS A 106 1.82 2.11 0.92
C LYS A 106 1.69 3.25 -0.10
N LEU A 107 2.55 4.28 -0.01
CA LEU A 107 2.60 5.34 -1.04
C LEU A 107 2.89 4.79 -2.44
N SER A 108 3.63 3.68 -2.52
CA SER A 108 3.89 3.01 -3.80
C SER A 108 2.64 2.31 -4.32
N VAL A 109 1.84 1.66 -3.46
CA VAL A 109 0.60 0.98 -3.88
C VAL A 109 -0.40 1.97 -4.48
N ASP A 110 -0.69 3.07 -3.79
CA ASP A 110 -1.62 4.09 -4.29
C ASP A 110 -1.14 4.69 -5.62
N TRP A 111 0.17 4.91 -5.76
CA TRP A 111 0.77 5.38 -7.02
C TRP A 111 0.67 4.35 -8.15
N PHE A 112 0.92 3.05 -7.86
CA PHE A 112 0.76 1.97 -8.83
C PHE A 112 -0.71 1.79 -9.24
N ASP A 113 -1.65 1.93 -8.31
CA ASP A 113 -3.08 1.86 -8.61
C ASP A 113 -3.51 2.99 -9.54
N LEU A 114 -3.04 4.22 -9.30
CA LEU A 114 -3.24 5.35 -10.23
C LEU A 114 -2.62 5.09 -11.60
N GLN A 115 -1.41 4.53 -11.64
CA GLN A 115 -0.72 4.23 -12.89
C GLN A 115 -1.42 3.11 -13.68
N ILE A 116 -1.94 2.09 -13.01
CA ILE A 116 -2.73 1.00 -13.60
C ILE A 116 -4.06 1.55 -14.14
N ALA A 117 -4.75 2.42 -13.40
CA ALA A 117 -5.98 3.05 -13.85
C ALA A 117 -5.75 3.87 -15.13
N SER A 118 -4.68 4.68 -15.17
CA SER A 118 -4.30 5.44 -16.36
C SER A 118 -3.98 4.55 -17.56
N LEU A 119 -3.26 3.44 -17.35
CA LEU A 119 -2.95 2.48 -18.41
C LEU A 119 -4.19 1.79 -18.96
N ARG A 120 -5.17 1.45 -18.11
CA ARG A 120 -6.47 0.89 -18.54
C ARG A 120 -7.23 1.87 -19.42
N GLU A 121 -7.30 3.13 -19.01
CA GLU A 121 -7.94 4.18 -19.80
C GLU A 121 -7.26 4.36 -21.17
N HIS A 122 -5.92 4.30 -21.21
CA HIS A 122 -5.17 4.37 -22.46
C HIS A 122 -5.46 3.18 -23.38
N LEU A 123 -5.56 1.98 -22.81
CA LEU A 123 -5.91 0.77 -23.55
C LEU A 123 -7.31 0.87 -24.15
N GLU A 124 -8.31 1.27 -23.35
CA GLU A 124 -9.70 1.44 -23.79
C GLU A 124 -9.80 2.48 -24.92
N ARG A 125 -9.08 3.61 -24.80
CA ARG A 125 -9.00 4.61 -25.85
C ARG A 125 -8.38 4.06 -27.13
N ALA A 126 -7.26 3.34 -27.02
CA ALA A 126 -6.60 2.75 -28.18
C ALA A 126 -7.47 1.69 -28.88
N GLN A 127 -8.16 0.85 -28.11
CA GLN A 127 -9.11 -0.13 -28.64
C GLN A 127 -10.31 0.52 -29.32
N SER A 128 -10.85 1.61 -28.75
CA SER A 128 -11.94 2.37 -29.36
C SER A 128 -11.53 3.03 -30.69
N VAL A 129 -10.32 3.61 -30.74
CA VAL A 129 -9.75 4.17 -31.98
C VAL A 129 -9.56 3.07 -33.04
N LEU A 130 -9.01 1.91 -32.65
CA LEU A 130 -8.85 0.77 -33.55
C LEU A 130 -10.20 0.28 -34.08
N SER A 131 -11.19 0.08 -33.21
CA SER A 131 -12.53 -0.36 -33.60
C SER A 131 -13.20 0.65 -34.54
N THR A 132 -13.04 1.94 -34.28
CA THR A 132 -13.58 3.00 -35.16
C THR A 132 -12.88 2.99 -36.52
N TYR A 133 -11.56 2.81 -36.54
CA TYR A 133 -10.79 2.69 -37.77
C TYR A 133 -11.22 1.47 -38.58
N GLU A 134 -11.37 0.32 -37.95
CA GLU A 134 -11.86 -0.92 -38.58
C GLU A 134 -13.27 -0.74 -39.15
N GLN A 135 -14.18 -0.08 -38.42
CA GLN A 135 -15.53 0.25 -38.89
C GLN A 135 -15.53 1.18 -40.10
N LEU A 136 -14.75 2.26 -40.07
CA LEU A 136 -14.67 3.22 -41.17
C LEU A 136 -14.06 2.62 -42.44
N HIS A 137 -13.11 1.70 -42.29
CA HIS A 137 -12.41 1.06 -43.41
C HIS A 137 -13.02 -0.29 -43.81
N GLY A 138 -14.14 -0.69 -43.21
CA GLY A 138 -14.82 -1.94 -43.54
C GLY A 138 -14.06 -3.21 -43.17
N ILE A 139 -13.10 -3.13 -42.23
CA ILE A 139 -12.27 -4.23 -41.71
C ILE A 139 -13.02 -4.98 -40.57
N VAL A 140 -14.31 -4.69 -40.37
CA VAL A 140 -15.13 -5.34 -39.34
C VAL A 140 -15.48 -6.76 -39.77
N ALA A 141 -14.61 -7.73 -39.49
CA ALA A 141 -14.90 -9.17 -39.51
C ALA A 141 -15.87 -9.64 -40.64
N THR A 142 -15.73 -9.05 -41.82
CA THR A 142 -16.52 -9.33 -43.04
C THR A 142 -15.82 -10.33 -43.94
N ASP A 143 -14.70 -10.90 -43.49
CA ASP A 143 -13.80 -11.72 -44.30
C ASP A 143 -14.43 -13.04 -44.76
N ASN A 144 -15.57 -13.45 -44.17
CA ASN A 144 -16.35 -14.56 -44.72
C ASN A 144 -17.43 -14.08 -45.70
N ASN A 145 -18.19 -13.04 -45.36
CA ASN A 145 -19.43 -12.73 -46.09
C ASN A 145 -19.18 -12.00 -47.44
N HIS A 146 -18.11 -11.21 -47.57
CA HIS A 146 -17.78 -10.54 -48.83
C HIS A 146 -17.17 -11.53 -49.84
N PHE A 147 -16.25 -12.37 -49.36
CA PHE A 147 -15.63 -13.43 -50.15
C PHE A 147 -16.66 -14.42 -50.66
N ASP A 148 -17.64 -14.81 -49.82
CA ASP A 148 -18.73 -15.72 -50.21
C ASP A 148 -19.63 -15.13 -51.31
N ILE A 149 -19.93 -13.82 -51.27
CA ILE A 149 -20.76 -13.15 -52.28
C ILE A 149 -20.03 -13.05 -53.63
N GLU A 150 -18.74 -12.73 -53.62
CA GLU A 150 -17.93 -12.66 -54.84
C GLU A 150 -17.70 -14.03 -55.46
N ASN A 151 -17.47 -15.05 -54.63
CA ASN A 151 -17.34 -16.42 -55.09
C ASN A 151 -18.68 -16.96 -55.65
N THR A 152 -19.81 -16.59 -55.05
CA THR A 152 -21.15 -16.89 -55.57
C THR A 152 -21.37 -16.23 -56.93
N ARG A 153 -21.06 -14.94 -57.07
CA ARG A 153 -21.16 -14.20 -58.35
C ARG A 153 -20.26 -14.80 -59.44
N LEU A 154 -19.04 -15.19 -59.09
CA LEU A 154 -18.12 -15.89 -60.01
C LEU A 154 -18.70 -17.23 -60.45
N SER A 155 -19.29 -18.00 -59.52
CA SER A 155 -19.92 -19.28 -59.85
C SER A 155 -21.12 -19.10 -60.79
N ASP A 156 -21.94 -18.06 -60.58
CA ASP A 156 -23.10 -17.78 -61.41
C ASP A 156 -22.70 -17.27 -62.80
N LEU A 157 -21.65 -16.45 -62.89
CA LEU A 157 -21.11 -16.00 -64.19
C LEU A 157 -20.51 -17.17 -64.97
N SER A 158 -19.80 -18.08 -64.29
CA SER A 158 -19.26 -19.30 -64.88
C SER A 158 -20.37 -20.22 -65.41
N ARG A 159 -21.47 -20.39 -64.66
CA ARG A 159 -22.65 -21.14 -65.11
C ARG A 159 -23.29 -20.50 -66.35
N GLN A 160 -23.46 -19.18 -66.35
CA GLN A 160 -24.01 -18.47 -67.51
C GLN A 160 -23.13 -18.58 -68.76
N LEU A 161 -21.80 -18.56 -68.59
CA LEU A 161 -20.85 -18.77 -69.68
C LEU A 161 -20.97 -20.18 -70.27
N VAL A 162 -21.02 -21.21 -69.42
CA VAL A 162 -21.17 -22.61 -69.84
C VAL A 162 -22.51 -22.82 -70.54
N ASP A 163 -23.60 -22.26 -70.01
CA ASP A 163 -24.91 -22.34 -70.66
C ASP A 163 -24.92 -21.65 -72.04
N SER A 164 -24.26 -20.50 -72.17
CA SER A 164 -24.10 -19.81 -73.45
C SER A 164 -23.25 -20.63 -74.45
N GLN A 165 -22.17 -21.26 -73.98
CA GLN A 165 -21.35 -22.16 -74.77
C GLN A 165 -22.12 -23.41 -75.22
N ARG A 166 -22.96 -24.00 -74.35
CA ARG A 166 -23.83 -25.13 -74.71
C ARG A 166 -24.82 -24.75 -75.80
N ARG A 167 -25.48 -23.60 -75.66
CA ARG A 167 -26.43 -23.08 -76.67
C ARG A 167 -25.77 -22.78 -78.01
N THR A 168 -24.50 -22.38 -78.03
CA THR A 168 -23.75 -22.16 -79.27
C THR A 168 -23.19 -23.45 -79.87
N SER A 169 -22.97 -24.50 -79.07
CA SER A 169 -22.56 -25.83 -79.56
C SER A 169 -23.72 -26.70 -80.08
N GLU A 170 -24.97 -26.32 -79.82
CA GLU A 170 -26.18 -27.00 -80.30
C GLU A 170 -26.74 -26.40 -81.61
N LEU A 171 -26.05 -25.41 -82.20
CA LEU A 171 -26.29 -24.86 -83.55
C LEU A 171 -25.22 -25.37 -84.53
#